data_AF-A0A9D0Z1Y2-F1
#
_entry.id   AF-A0A9D0Z1Y2-F1
#
_cell.length_a   1.000
_cell.length_b   1.000
_cell.length_c   1.000
_cell.angle_alpha   90.00
_cell.angle_beta   90.00
_cell.angle_gamma   90.00
#
_symmetry.space_group_name_H-M   'P 1'
#
loop_
_entity.id
_entity.type
_entity.pdbx_description
1 polymer ?
#
loop_
_entity_poly.entity_id
_entity_poly.type
_entity_poly.pdbx_seq_one_letter_code
_entity_poly.pdbx_strand_id
1 'polypeptide(L)' 'MIEWKEEGFLPVAKAEKAGDYVCPICHKILHLEEGQTIPRCCGKVMEPME' A
#
# COMPACT_ATOMS: atom_id res chain seq x y z
N MET A 1 -24.28 -10.32 25.10
CA MET A 1 -24.21 -9.93 23.68
C MET A 1 -22.90 -9.20 23.52
N ILE A 2 -21.91 -9.84 22.90
CA ILE A 2 -20.59 -9.23 22.65
C ILE A 2 -20.72 -8.58 21.27
N GLU A 3 -20.74 -7.25 21.24
CA GLU A 3 -20.68 -6.47 20.00
C GLU A 3 -19.27 -6.60 19.43
N TRP A 4 -19.16 -7.34 18.33
CA TRP A 4 -17.94 -7.44 17.55
C TRP A 4 -17.79 -6.15 16.74
N LYS A 5 -16.96 -5.23 17.21
CA LYS A 5 -16.52 -4.07 16.42
C LYS A 5 -15.63 -4.57 15.29
N GLU A 6 -16.17 -4.60 14.09
CA GLU A 6 -15.44 -4.85 12.85
C GLU A 6 -14.57 -3.64 12.48
N GLU A 7 -13.54 -3.35 13.27
CA GLU A 7 -12.49 -2.39 12.87
C GLU A 7 -11.44 -3.12 12.02
N GLY A 8 -11.92 -3.73 10.93
CA GLY A 8 -11.09 -4.35 9.89
C GLY A 8 -10.56 -3.32 8.88
N PHE A 9 -10.18 -2.13 9.33
CA PHE A 9 -9.61 -1.10 8.45
C PHE A 9 -8.08 -1.15 8.58
N LEU A 10 -7.46 -2.14 7.95
CA LEU A 10 -6.02 -2.08 7.71
C LEU A 10 -5.77 -0.75 6.98
N PRO A 11 -4.94 0.17 7.48
CA PRO A 11 -4.69 1.45 6.82
C PRO A 11 -4.14 1.15 5.42
N VAL A 12 -4.99 1.38 4.43
CA VAL A 12 -4.64 1.26 3.02
C VAL A 12 -3.90 2.54 2.67
N ALA A 13 -2.57 2.49 2.75
CA ALA A 13 -1.73 3.62 2.36
C ALA A 13 -2.04 4.01 0.91
N LYS A 14 -2.21 5.31 0.66
CA LYS A 14 -2.46 5.85 -0.68
C LYS A 14 -1.22 6.57 -1.16
N ALA A 15 -0.99 6.53 -2.47
CA ALA A 15 0.08 7.25 -3.10
C ALA A 15 -0.17 8.76 -2.98
N GLU A 16 0.70 9.47 -2.27
CA GLU A 16 0.58 10.93 -2.08
C GLU A 16 0.91 11.72 -3.35
N LYS A 17 1.71 11.12 -4.24
CA LYS A 17 2.09 11.66 -5.55
C LYS A 17 2.17 10.52 -6.54
N ALA A 18 1.97 10.84 -7.82
CA ALA A 18 2.28 9.90 -8.89
C ALA A 18 3.78 9.58 -8.89
N GLY A 19 4.14 8.32 -9.03
CA GLY A 19 5.53 7.90 -8.97
C GLY A 19 5.70 6.38 -8.97
N ASP A 20 6.95 5.97 -9.02
CA ASP A 20 7.33 4.56 -9.00
C ASP A 20 7.45 4.07 -7.57
N TYR A 21 6.81 2.94 -7.28
CA TYR A 21 6.88 2.26 -6.00
C TYR A 21 7.62 0.95 -6.20
N VAL A 22 8.49 0.60 -5.26
CA VAL A 22 9.29 -0.60 -5.28
C VAL A 22 8.90 -1.53 -4.13
N CYS A 23 8.85 -2.83 -4.41
CA CYS A 23 8.77 -3.83 -3.37
C CYS A 23 10.17 -4.02 -2.75
N PRO A 24 10.35 -3.84 -1.42
CA PRO A 24 11.66 -4.04 -0.79
C PRO A 24 12.14 -5.49 -0.72
N ILE A 25 11.31 -6.46 -1.17
CA ILE A 25 11.62 -7.89 -1.11
C ILE A 25 12.02 -8.43 -2.48
N CYS A 26 11.19 -8.20 -3.50
CA CYS A 26 11.44 -8.70 -4.86
C CYS A 26 11.91 -7.61 -5.83
N HIS A 27 12.02 -6.36 -5.37
CA HIS A 27 12.41 -5.20 -6.18
C HIS A 27 11.51 -4.96 -7.41
N LYS A 28 10.28 -5.48 -7.38
CA LYS A 28 9.28 -5.19 -8.41
C LYS A 28 8.88 -3.72 -8.32
N ILE A 29 8.90 -3.05 -9.45
CA ILE A 29 8.51 -1.65 -9.59
C ILE A 29 7.07 -1.59 -10.13
N LEU A 30 6.28 -0.68 -9.59
CA LEU A 30 4.92 -0.38 -10.02
C LEU A 30 4.74 1.14 -10.04
N HIS A 31 4.29 1.66 -11.17
CA HIS A 31 3.89 3.05 -11.27
C HIS A 31 2.47 3.22 -10.68
N LEU A 32 2.31 4.16 -9.76
CA LEU A 32 1.01 4.53 -9.18
C LEU A 32 0.73 6.01 -9.44
N GLU A 33 -0.53 6.34 -9.66
CA GLU A 33 -1.00 7.73 -9.71
C GLU A 33 -1.37 8.26 -8.32
N GLU A 34 -1.44 9.59 -8.18
CA GLU A 34 -1.86 10.24 -6.94
C GLU A 34 -3.25 9.73 -6.49
N GLY A 35 -3.37 9.42 -5.19
CA GLY A 35 -4.59 8.93 -4.58
C GLY A 35 -4.90 7.44 -4.81
N GLN A 36 -4.12 6.74 -5.64
CA GLN A 36 -4.24 5.29 -5.80
C GLN A 36 -3.80 4.55 -4.54
N THR A 37 -4.38 3.37 -4.33
CA THR A 37 -4.00 2.50 -3.22
C THR A 37 -2.63 1.88 -3.49
N ILE A 38 -1.70 2.02 -2.53
CA ILE A 38 -0.40 1.36 -2.58
C ILE A 38 -0.61 -0.13 -2.29
N PRO A 39 -0.39 -1.03 -3.26
CA PRO A 39 -0.61 -2.44 -3.05
C PRO A 39 0.49 -3.02 -2.16
N ARG A 40 0.20 -4.19 -1.60
CA ARG A 40 1.23 -5.01 -0.95
C ARG A 40 1.87 -5.92 -1.99
N CYS A 41 3.19 -5.98 -1.99
CA CYS A 41 3.98 -6.92 -2.77
C CYS A 41 4.86 -7.73 -1.82
N CYS A 42 4.88 -9.06 -1.96
CA CYS A 42 5.57 -9.98 -1.05
C CYS A 42 5.18 -9.83 0.43
N GLY A 43 3.92 -9.43 0.70
CA GLY A 43 3.40 -9.25 2.06
C GLY A 43 3.76 -7.92 2.72
N LYS A 44 4.62 -7.09 2.12
CA LYS A 44 4.93 -5.72 2.56
C LYS A 44 4.28 -4.68 1.66
N VAL A 45 3.97 -3.51 2.21
CA VAL A 45 3.53 -2.34 1.42
C VAL A 45 4.71 -1.90 0.56
N MET A 46 4.44 -1.54 -0.70
CA MET A 46 5.48 -1.02 -1.60
C MET A 46 5.91 0.38 -1.17
N GLU A 47 7.20 0.71 -1.34
CA GLU A 47 7.80 1.97 -0.89
C GLU A 47 8.02 2.89 -2.09
N PRO A 48 7.78 4.21 -1.99
CA PRO A 48 8.05 5.13 -3.09
C PRO A 48 9.57 5.20 -3.38
N MET A 49 9.92 5.15 -4.66
CA MET A 49 11.25 5.50 -5.15
C MET A 49 11.26 7.02 -5.37
N GLU A 50 11.85 7.76 -4.44
CA GLU A 50 12.05 9.21 -4.60
C GLU A 50 13.06 9.56 -5.70
#